data_AF-A0A965Z4L5-F1
#
_entry.id   AF-A0A965Z4L5-F1
#
_cell.length_a   1.000
_cell.length_b   1.000
_cell.length_c   1.000
_cell.angle_alpha   90.00
_cell.angle_beta   90.00
_cell.angle_gamma   90.00
#
_symmetry.space_group_name_H-M   'P 1'
#
loop_
_entity.id
_entity.type
_entity.pdbx_description
1 polymer ?
#
loop_
_entity_poly.entity_id
_entity_poly.type
_entity_poly.pdbx_seq_one_letter_code
_entity_poly.pdbx_strand_id
1 'polypeptide(L)'
;MAILLGGGAAVFLLSKSLFLAPCRIGFLLVLANLVYEVAERKVKLERTALDAALWVALVAGFGLWGGGWAATAAAVLLGLAWIGYLQTDAEWKAGRLARQSSETAGRVPLPIPRLIVCLRGPVLERGHREDDLGDWPERWEDRFEIVVLNPSPVPAQLPVEIHVVSSSVQLEVSGTVGGELPPPASGEVVAMKFGLRAAGSGPGGEVRVHVQHGDFHYRRILRVRSIVPRSQIAVRKAKIRRWKGGARGAFVWRGDQDLYDPATFQSAEGLRYVLGLARRFRMPNSLMLSARLSLVPEEHEAFCKRFGWDRKTGDIPAFIRFLREEVDKTLEQEWPVATAKPYAAEIGNHFYLHYGTHAAAAEGNGWKSHAGIGAGHHSWFSRNPMDSFLEQRDNAVKGSQVLKDAIGVVPASFTIPSDVFDGDTARAMEAAGLEVGSETDVPKWEKLLRLAPPHHPAGCERFVELPRMHPRDPENAGQVAMLKYWVGAARRTGRALVFLAHHHLMRYRGNESAALVETFLHHVLADQQGDLHVGTLTAVGRYWRDVLSPRTRCVKATAAGNRVTVANAGPRAFAALPLEIDLGGGKRHLRLVDAPANGTIDLEI
;
A
#
# COMPACT_ATOMS: atom_id res chain seq x y z
N MET A 1 33.19 5.50 -27.70
CA MET A 1 31.95 5.21 -28.46
C MET A 1 31.23 3.97 -27.94
N ALA A 2 31.86 2.78 -27.93
CA ALA A 2 31.23 1.54 -27.46
C ALA A 2 30.64 1.59 -26.03
N ILE A 3 31.34 2.22 -25.07
CA ILE A 3 30.85 2.38 -23.68
C ILE A 3 29.57 3.25 -23.61
N LEU A 4 29.51 4.33 -24.40
CA LEU A 4 28.35 5.22 -24.44
C LEU A 4 27.15 4.56 -25.14
N LEU A 5 27.38 3.85 -26.25
CA LEU A 5 26.34 3.09 -26.96
C LEU A 5 25.82 1.93 -26.11
N GLY A 6 26.72 1.17 -25.47
CA GLY A 6 26.36 0.09 -24.56
C GLY A 6 25.59 0.58 -23.34
N GLY A 7 26.02 1.70 -22.74
CA GLY A 7 25.32 2.33 -21.61
C GLY A 7 23.93 2.83 -21.98
N GLY A 8 23.78 3.51 -23.11
CA GLY A 8 22.48 3.98 -23.61
C GLY A 8 21.53 2.82 -23.93
N ALA A 9 22.02 1.77 -24.60
CA ALA A 9 21.24 0.57 -24.89
C ALA A 9 20.82 -0.18 -23.60
N ALA A 10 21.71 -0.25 -22.60
CA ALA A 10 21.39 -0.85 -21.31
C ALA A 10 20.28 -0.08 -20.59
N VAL A 11 20.35 1.25 -20.52
CA VAL A 11 19.28 2.08 -19.93
C VAL A 11 17.97 1.88 -20.68
N PHE A 12 18.01 1.89 -22.01
CA PHE A 12 16.84 1.64 -22.84
C PHE A 12 16.22 0.28 -22.50
N LEU A 13 16.96 -0.83 -22.66
CA LEU A 13 16.44 -2.19 -22.43
C LEU A 13 15.99 -2.42 -20.98
N LEU A 14 16.78 -1.96 -20.00
CA LEU A 14 16.44 -2.12 -18.58
C LEU A 14 15.14 -1.39 -18.25
N SER A 15 14.90 -0.19 -18.80
CA SER A 15 13.66 0.56 -18.53
C SER A 15 12.39 -0.13 -19.06
N LYS A 16 12.51 -1.05 -20.02
CA LYS A 16 11.40 -1.86 -20.60
C LYS A 16 11.35 -3.29 -20.04
N SER A 17 12.31 -3.68 -19.21
CA SER A 17 12.39 -5.04 -18.62
C SER A 17 11.46 -5.16 -17.40
N LEU A 18 10.15 -4.95 -17.60
CA LEU A 18 9.15 -4.86 -16.52
C LEU A 18 9.06 -6.15 -15.68
N PHE A 19 9.40 -7.30 -16.26
CA PHE A 19 9.46 -8.60 -15.56
C PHE A 19 10.49 -8.65 -14.41
N LEU A 20 11.44 -7.70 -14.37
CA LEU A 20 12.43 -7.61 -13.29
C LEU A 20 11.86 -6.98 -12.01
N ALA A 21 10.73 -6.27 -12.09
CA ALA A 21 10.11 -5.57 -10.96
C ALA A 21 10.01 -6.39 -9.66
N PRO A 22 9.52 -7.66 -9.65
CA PRO A 22 9.43 -8.44 -8.41
C PRO A 22 10.79 -8.84 -7.82
N CYS A 23 11.88 -8.79 -8.58
CA CYS A 23 13.19 -9.32 -8.21
C CYS A 23 14.10 -8.28 -7.53
N ARG A 24 15.17 -8.75 -6.87
CA ARG A 24 16.20 -7.84 -6.29
C ARG A 24 16.93 -7.05 -7.38
N ILE A 25 17.25 -7.71 -8.51
CA ILE A 25 17.87 -7.07 -9.67
C ILE A 25 16.96 -6.02 -10.35
N GLY A 26 15.65 -6.01 -10.02
CA GLY A 26 14.71 -4.98 -10.46
C GLY A 26 15.09 -3.56 -10.05
N PHE A 27 16.06 -3.38 -9.14
CA PHE A 27 16.60 -2.05 -8.88
C PHE A 27 17.24 -1.41 -10.12
N LEU A 28 17.84 -2.20 -11.02
CA LEU A 28 18.39 -1.69 -12.28
C LEU A 28 17.29 -1.11 -13.19
N LEU A 29 16.12 -1.76 -13.23
CA LEU A 29 14.91 -1.24 -13.89
C LEU A 29 14.46 0.09 -13.25
N VAL A 30 14.51 0.20 -11.92
CA VAL A 30 14.17 1.44 -11.21
C VAL A 30 15.12 2.57 -11.58
N LEU A 31 16.43 2.32 -11.54
CA LEU A 31 17.44 3.32 -11.93
C LEU A 31 17.27 3.76 -13.38
N ALA A 32 17.04 2.83 -14.30
CA ALA A 32 16.80 3.14 -15.70
C ALA A 32 15.54 4.00 -15.89
N ASN A 33 14.43 3.67 -15.21
CA ASN A 33 13.22 4.48 -15.28
C ASN A 33 13.37 5.84 -14.58
N LEU A 34 14.18 5.95 -13.52
CA LEU A 34 14.48 7.23 -12.89
C LEU A 34 15.21 8.19 -13.86
N VAL A 35 16.06 7.67 -14.75
CA VAL A 35 16.68 8.48 -15.81
C VAL A 35 15.61 9.08 -16.73
N TYR A 36 14.60 8.29 -17.12
CA TYR A 36 13.46 8.80 -17.90
C TYR A 36 12.68 9.87 -17.13
N GLU A 37 12.35 9.64 -15.86
CA GLU A 37 11.65 10.63 -15.03
C GLU A 37 12.38 11.97 -14.95
N VAL A 38 13.71 11.94 -14.86
CA VAL A 38 14.54 13.15 -14.86
C VAL A 38 14.59 13.79 -16.25
N ALA A 39 14.70 12.98 -17.31
CA ALA A 39 14.77 13.45 -18.69
C ALA A 39 13.46 14.12 -19.13
N GLU A 40 12.31 13.51 -18.85
CA GLU A 40 10.97 14.05 -19.17
C GLU A 40 10.80 15.44 -18.53
N ARG A 41 11.21 15.60 -17.26
CA ARG A 41 11.13 16.90 -16.56
C ARG A 41 12.10 17.95 -17.12
N LYS A 42 13.31 17.55 -17.52
CA LYS A 42 14.32 18.48 -18.03
C LYS A 42 14.07 18.91 -19.46
N VAL A 43 13.65 17.98 -20.32
CA VAL A 43 13.49 18.19 -21.76
C VAL A 43 12.04 18.54 -22.13
N LYS A 44 11.09 18.32 -21.22
CA LYS A 44 9.65 18.53 -21.44
C LYS A 44 9.09 17.73 -22.63
N LEU A 45 9.64 16.54 -22.84
CA LEU A 45 9.16 15.58 -23.83
C LEU A 45 8.49 14.41 -23.11
N GLU A 46 7.44 13.88 -23.74
CA GLU A 46 6.81 12.64 -23.29
C GLU A 46 7.76 11.45 -23.47
N ARG A 47 7.56 10.42 -22.66
CA ARG A 47 8.37 9.20 -22.68
C ARG A 47 8.48 8.56 -24.05
N THR A 48 7.38 8.50 -24.81
CA THR A 48 7.32 7.91 -26.15
C THR A 48 8.21 8.66 -27.14
N ALA A 49 8.25 9.99 -27.06
CA ALA A 49 9.13 10.82 -27.87
C ALA A 49 10.60 10.62 -27.49
N LEU A 50 10.91 10.52 -26.18
CA LEU A 50 12.25 10.18 -25.71
C LEU A 50 12.70 8.79 -26.17
N ASP A 51 11.79 7.81 -26.13
CA ASP A 51 12.06 6.45 -26.61
C ASP A 51 12.34 6.43 -28.12
N ALA A 52 11.56 7.16 -28.92
CA ALA A 52 11.79 7.29 -30.35
C ALA A 52 13.16 7.90 -30.66
N ALA A 53 13.47 9.03 -30.00
CA ALA A 53 14.75 9.73 -30.21
C ALA A 53 15.94 8.86 -29.78
N LEU A 54 15.84 8.19 -28.63
CA LEU A 54 16.90 7.32 -28.12
C LEU A 54 17.08 6.08 -29.00
N TRP A 55 15.99 5.50 -29.50
CA TRP A 55 16.04 4.36 -30.43
C TRP A 55 16.76 4.74 -31.72
N VAL A 56 16.38 5.86 -32.38
CA VAL A 56 17.05 6.33 -33.60
C VAL A 56 18.53 6.62 -33.35
N ALA A 57 18.85 7.32 -32.26
CA ALA A 57 20.22 7.65 -31.92
C ALA A 57 21.09 6.40 -31.65
N LEU A 58 20.54 5.40 -30.95
CA LEU A 58 21.24 4.14 -30.69
C LEU A 58 21.44 3.34 -31.97
N VAL A 59 20.43 3.21 -32.83
CA VAL A 59 20.54 2.50 -34.12
C VAL A 59 21.58 3.15 -35.02
N ALA A 60 21.54 4.47 -35.18
CA ALA A 60 22.54 5.20 -35.95
C ALA A 60 23.95 5.05 -35.34
N GLY A 61 24.06 5.14 -34.01
CA GLY A 61 25.32 4.97 -33.30
C GLY A 61 25.93 3.58 -33.45
N PHE A 62 25.13 2.51 -33.36
CA PHE A 62 25.58 1.15 -33.64
C PHE A 62 25.95 0.96 -35.11
N GLY A 63 25.25 1.61 -36.04
CA GLY A 63 25.61 1.64 -37.46
C GLY A 63 26.97 2.28 -37.72
N LEU A 64 27.24 3.42 -37.09
CA LEU A 64 28.55 4.09 -37.17
C LEU A 64 29.67 3.27 -36.52
N TRP A 65 29.36 2.47 -35.51
CA TRP A 65 30.36 1.65 -34.79
C TRP A 65 30.65 0.31 -35.47
N GLY A 66 29.62 -0.42 -35.87
CA GLY A 66 29.72 -1.81 -36.33
C GLY A 66 29.22 -2.05 -37.75
N GLY A 67 28.80 -1.00 -38.48
CA GLY A 67 28.26 -1.11 -39.83
C GLY A 67 26.78 -1.53 -39.88
N GLY A 68 26.29 -1.80 -41.09
CA GLY A 68 24.87 -2.04 -41.35
C GLY A 68 24.24 -3.17 -40.52
N TRP A 69 24.95 -4.29 -40.35
CA TRP A 69 24.43 -5.41 -39.55
C TRP A 69 24.22 -5.04 -38.07
N ALA A 70 25.10 -4.22 -37.50
CA ALA A 70 24.99 -3.76 -36.11
C ALA A 70 23.82 -2.79 -35.94
N ALA A 71 23.59 -1.90 -36.91
CA ALA A 71 22.40 -1.05 -36.95
C ALA A 71 21.12 -1.89 -37.04
N THR A 72 21.06 -2.89 -37.92
CA THR A 72 19.90 -3.77 -38.07
C THR A 72 19.63 -4.57 -36.79
N ALA A 73 20.65 -5.15 -36.18
CA ALA A 73 20.50 -5.89 -34.92
C ALA A 73 19.99 -4.99 -33.78
N ALA A 74 20.56 -3.78 -33.64
CA ALA A 74 20.09 -2.81 -32.66
C ALA A 74 18.64 -2.38 -32.91
N ALA A 75 18.28 -2.11 -34.17
CA ALA A 75 16.93 -1.70 -34.56
C ALA A 75 15.90 -2.76 -34.16
N VAL A 76 16.17 -4.03 -34.46
CA VAL A 76 15.28 -5.15 -34.13
C VAL A 76 15.18 -5.36 -32.62
N LEU A 77 16.32 -5.51 -31.91
CA LEU A 77 16.30 -5.83 -30.48
C LEU A 77 15.68 -4.71 -29.62
N LEU A 78 16.10 -3.47 -29.85
CA LEU A 78 15.54 -2.32 -29.14
C LEU A 78 14.08 -2.07 -29.56
N GLY A 79 13.77 -2.25 -30.84
CA GLY A 79 12.40 -2.11 -31.36
C GLY A 79 11.43 -3.11 -30.73
N LEU A 80 11.80 -4.39 -30.65
CA LEU A 80 10.97 -5.42 -30.00
C LEU A 80 10.76 -5.14 -28.51
N ALA A 81 11.80 -4.71 -27.79
CA ALA A 81 11.68 -4.32 -26.38
C ALA A 81 10.72 -3.13 -26.19
N TRP A 82 10.77 -2.15 -27.10
CA TRP A 82 9.88 -1.00 -27.06
C TRP A 82 8.44 -1.38 -27.41
N ILE A 83 8.22 -2.20 -28.44
CA ILE A 83 6.89 -2.72 -28.81
C ILE A 83 6.27 -3.47 -27.63
N GLY A 84 7.02 -4.36 -26.98
CA GLY A 84 6.52 -5.10 -25.80
C GLY A 84 6.16 -4.17 -24.63
N TYR A 85 6.92 -3.10 -24.43
CA TYR A 85 6.59 -2.06 -23.46
C TYR A 85 5.31 -1.32 -23.83
N LEU A 86 5.16 -0.87 -25.08
CA LEU A 86 3.96 -0.16 -25.56
C LEU A 86 2.71 -1.03 -25.46
N GLN A 87 2.82 -2.32 -25.80
CA GLN A 87 1.73 -3.28 -25.62
C GLN A 87 1.34 -3.39 -24.14
N THR A 88 2.33 -3.54 -23.25
CA THR A 88 2.05 -3.63 -21.81
C THR A 88 1.43 -2.33 -21.25
N ASP A 89 1.93 -1.17 -21.68
CA ASP A 89 1.40 0.14 -21.28
C ASP A 89 -0.05 0.31 -21.74
N ALA A 90 -0.33 0.04 -23.01
CA ALA A 90 -1.68 0.08 -23.57
C ALA A 90 -2.63 -0.88 -22.85
N GLU A 91 -2.19 -2.11 -22.56
CA GLU A 91 -3.00 -3.09 -21.83
C GLU A 91 -3.31 -2.66 -20.40
N TRP A 92 -2.34 -2.08 -19.69
CA TRP A 92 -2.53 -1.64 -18.31
C TRP A 92 -3.40 -0.39 -18.23
N LYS A 93 -3.28 0.52 -19.21
CA LYS A 93 -4.12 1.73 -19.33
C LYS A 93 -5.54 1.43 -19.79
N ALA A 94 -5.72 0.45 -20.68
CA ALA A 94 -7.05 0.01 -21.10
C ALA A 94 -7.84 -0.62 -19.94
N GLY A 95 -7.13 -1.25 -18.99
CA GLY A 95 -7.73 -1.97 -17.87
C GLY A 95 -8.36 -3.28 -18.32
N ARG A 96 -7.95 -4.39 -17.70
CA ARG A 96 -8.57 -5.70 -17.94
C ARG A 96 -9.66 -5.95 -16.90
N LEU A 97 -10.92 -5.99 -17.32
CA LEU A 97 -12.07 -6.23 -16.44
C LEU A 97 -12.29 -7.72 -16.16
N ALA A 98 -12.20 -8.56 -17.19
CA ALA A 98 -12.34 -10.01 -17.12
C ALA A 98 -11.41 -10.68 -18.14
N ARG A 99 -11.28 -12.00 -18.05
CA ARG A 99 -10.65 -12.82 -19.10
C ARG A 99 -11.68 -13.80 -19.64
N GLN A 100 -11.50 -14.20 -20.88
CA GLN A 100 -12.22 -15.32 -21.47
C GLN A 100 -11.17 -16.35 -21.88
N SER A 101 -11.34 -17.62 -21.47
CA SER A 101 -10.44 -18.68 -21.91
C SER A 101 -10.67 -18.93 -23.40
N SER A 102 -9.59 -18.98 -24.18
CA SER A 102 -9.62 -19.39 -25.59
C SER A 102 -9.60 -20.92 -25.73
N GLU A 103 -9.24 -21.65 -24.67
CA GLU A 103 -9.15 -23.12 -24.66
C GLU A 103 -10.54 -23.79 -24.66
N THR A 104 -11.61 -23.02 -24.44
CA THR A 104 -13.00 -23.50 -24.36
C THR A 104 -13.82 -23.14 -25.61
N ALA A 105 -13.19 -23.12 -26.79
CA ALA A 105 -13.88 -22.95 -28.07
C ALA A 105 -15.05 -23.95 -28.21
N GLY A 106 -16.28 -23.44 -28.29
CA GLY A 106 -17.51 -24.23 -28.40
C GLY A 106 -18.44 -24.21 -27.17
N ARG A 107 -18.03 -23.61 -26.03
CA ARG A 107 -18.93 -23.29 -24.91
C ARG A 107 -19.41 -21.83 -24.97
N VAL A 108 -20.52 -21.52 -24.30
CA VAL A 108 -20.96 -20.14 -24.10
C VAL A 108 -19.83 -19.36 -23.39
N PRO A 109 -19.35 -18.24 -23.96
CA PRO A 109 -18.36 -17.37 -23.32
C PRO A 109 -18.78 -16.98 -21.90
N LEU A 110 -18.07 -17.45 -20.88
CA LEU A 110 -18.24 -16.94 -19.52
C LEU A 110 -17.07 -15.98 -19.20
N PRO A 111 -17.35 -14.69 -18.96
CA PRO A 111 -16.30 -13.78 -18.54
C PRO A 111 -15.84 -14.16 -17.12
N ILE A 112 -14.56 -14.45 -16.99
CA ILE A 112 -13.92 -14.79 -15.72
C ILE A 112 -13.45 -13.49 -15.08
N PRO A 113 -14.09 -13.01 -13.99
CA PRO A 113 -13.62 -11.83 -13.29
C PRO A 113 -12.20 -12.06 -12.74
N ARG A 114 -11.45 -10.97 -12.57
CA ARG A 114 -10.10 -11.01 -12.00
C ARG A 114 -10.14 -11.19 -10.49
N LEU A 115 -10.54 -12.38 -10.04
CA LEU A 115 -10.61 -12.73 -8.63
C LEU A 115 -9.23 -12.64 -7.96
N ILE A 116 -9.24 -12.16 -6.71
CA ILE A 116 -8.08 -12.10 -5.84
C ILE A 116 -8.29 -13.13 -4.74
N VAL A 117 -7.34 -14.05 -4.57
CA VAL A 117 -7.35 -15.06 -3.51
C VAL A 117 -6.19 -14.80 -2.56
N CYS A 118 -6.51 -14.61 -1.29
CA CYS A 118 -5.53 -14.43 -0.22
C CYS A 118 -5.72 -15.51 0.84
N LEU A 119 -4.64 -16.21 1.20
CA LEU A 119 -4.63 -17.12 2.34
C LEU A 119 -4.09 -16.39 3.57
N ARG A 120 -4.84 -16.41 4.67
CA ARG A 120 -4.46 -15.83 5.97
C ARG A 120 -4.21 -16.95 6.96
N GLY A 121 -3.20 -16.76 7.81
CA GLY A 121 -2.82 -17.72 8.83
C GLY A 121 -1.34 -17.63 9.17
N PRO A 122 -0.87 -18.46 10.11
CA PRO A 122 0.52 -18.50 10.55
C PRO A 122 1.43 -19.14 9.50
N VAL A 123 1.82 -18.36 8.49
CA VAL A 123 2.77 -18.80 7.46
C VAL A 123 4.17 -18.27 7.78
N LEU A 124 5.13 -19.19 7.98
CA LEU A 124 6.52 -18.83 8.28
C LEU A 124 7.18 -18.19 7.06
N GLU A 125 7.03 -18.78 5.87
CA GLU A 125 7.54 -18.21 4.62
C GLU A 125 6.57 -18.48 3.47
N ARG A 126 6.13 -17.41 2.80
CA ARG A 126 5.32 -17.51 1.59
C ARG A 126 6.18 -17.65 0.34
N GLY A 127 5.81 -18.59 -0.52
CA GLY A 127 6.53 -18.91 -1.77
C GLY A 127 5.61 -18.89 -2.99
N HIS A 128 6.20 -19.03 -4.19
CA HIS A 128 5.40 -18.88 -5.42
C HIS A 128 4.32 -19.96 -5.60
N ARG A 129 4.58 -21.19 -5.13
CA ARG A 129 3.65 -22.33 -5.19
C ARG A 129 3.41 -23.00 -3.83
N GLU A 130 4.42 -22.95 -2.97
CA GLU A 130 4.46 -23.60 -1.66
C GLU A 130 4.68 -22.53 -0.60
N ASP A 131 3.82 -22.55 0.42
CA ASP A 131 3.92 -21.78 1.64
C ASP A 131 4.44 -22.71 2.74
N ASP A 132 5.48 -22.28 3.42
CA ASP A 132 6.13 -23.04 4.48
C ASP A 132 5.59 -22.61 5.85
N LEU A 133 5.05 -23.58 6.58
CA LEU A 133 4.49 -23.44 7.92
C LEU A 133 5.50 -23.77 9.03
N GLY A 134 6.72 -24.18 8.67
CA GLY A 134 7.79 -24.52 9.60
C GLY A 134 7.61 -25.90 10.26
N ASP A 135 8.06 -26.02 11.50
CA ASP A 135 8.05 -27.25 12.30
C ASP A 135 7.01 -27.12 13.41
N TRP A 136 6.10 -28.08 13.52
CA TRP A 136 4.96 -27.97 14.43
C TRP A 136 5.12 -28.86 15.65
N PRO A 137 4.75 -28.42 16.85
CA PRO A 137 4.53 -29.31 17.99
C PRO A 137 3.49 -30.39 17.69
N GLU A 138 3.63 -31.57 18.27
CA GLU A 138 2.59 -32.59 18.23
C GLU A 138 1.32 -32.12 18.95
N ARG A 139 0.15 -32.43 18.37
CA ARG A 139 -1.19 -31.96 18.76
C ARG A 139 -1.43 -30.46 18.57
N TRP A 140 -0.51 -29.76 17.93
CA TRP A 140 -0.68 -28.36 17.60
C TRP A 140 -1.84 -28.16 16.63
N GLU A 141 -2.57 -27.06 16.78
CA GLU A 141 -3.64 -26.66 15.89
C GLU A 141 -3.55 -25.15 15.60
N ASP A 142 -3.67 -24.80 14.32
CA ASP A 142 -3.72 -23.43 13.86
C ASP A 142 -4.90 -23.22 12.89
N ARG A 143 -5.38 -21.97 12.84
CA ARG A 143 -6.52 -21.56 12.01
C ARG A 143 -6.07 -20.75 10.81
N PHE A 144 -6.71 -21.03 9.69
CA PHE A 144 -6.48 -20.37 8.42
C PHE A 144 -7.80 -19.85 7.84
N GLU A 145 -7.70 -18.85 6.99
CA GLU A 145 -8.83 -18.27 6.27
C GLU A 145 -8.44 -18.03 4.81
N ILE A 146 -9.25 -18.51 3.89
CA ILE A 146 -9.15 -18.20 2.46
C ILE A 146 -10.15 -17.09 2.18
N VAL A 147 -9.65 -15.96 1.70
CA VAL A 147 -10.43 -14.78 1.33
C VAL A 147 -10.42 -14.67 -0.20
N VAL A 148 -11.60 -14.68 -0.81
CA VAL A 148 -11.78 -14.48 -2.26
C VAL A 148 -12.54 -13.18 -2.48
N LEU A 149 -11.88 -12.23 -3.14
CA LEU A 149 -12.41 -10.91 -3.47
C LEU A 149 -12.67 -10.85 -4.98
N ASN A 150 -13.82 -10.31 -5.38
CA ASN A 150 -14.03 -9.89 -6.76
C ASN A 150 -13.83 -8.37 -6.90
N PRO A 151 -12.64 -7.88 -7.29
CA PRO A 151 -12.43 -6.46 -7.51
C PRO A 151 -12.97 -5.97 -8.87
N SER A 152 -13.37 -6.87 -9.77
CA SER A 152 -13.83 -6.52 -11.12
C SER A 152 -15.23 -5.89 -11.06
N PRO A 153 -15.58 -4.94 -11.96
CA PRO A 153 -16.98 -4.52 -12.11
C PRO A 153 -17.84 -5.64 -12.71
N VAL A 154 -17.22 -6.68 -13.29
CA VAL A 154 -17.92 -7.84 -13.83
C VAL A 154 -18.29 -8.77 -12.67
N PRO A 155 -19.59 -9.07 -12.45
CA PRO A 155 -20.00 -10.00 -11.40
C PRO A 155 -19.52 -11.42 -11.72
N ALA A 156 -19.15 -12.16 -10.68
CA ALA A 156 -18.93 -13.61 -10.80
C ALA A 156 -20.27 -14.28 -11.13
N GLN A 157 -20.27 -15.19 -12.10
CA GLN A 157 -21.49 -15.87 -12.57
C GLN A 157 -21.60 -17.33 -12.10
N LEU A 158 -20.46 -17.91 -11.68
CA LEU A 158 -20.36 -19.25 -11.14
C LEU A 158 -20.00 -19.20 -9.64
N PRO A 159 -20.40 -20.21 -8.85
CA PRO A 159 -19.91 -20.39 -7.49
C PRO A 159 -18.38 -20.39 -7.41
N VAL A 160 -17.87 -20.16 -6.21
CA VAL A 160 -16.45 -20.35 -5.88
C VAL A 160 -16.31 -21.66 -5.13
N GLU A 161 -15.65 -22.63 -5.76
CA GLU A 161 -15.34 -23.92 -5.14
C GLU A 161 -14.01 -23.83 -4.39
N ILE A 162 -13.97 -24.22 -3.13
CA ILE A 162 -12.74 -24.23 -2.33
C ILE A 162 -12.52 -25.63 -1.78
N HIS A 163 -11.37 -26.24 -2.11
CA HIS A 163 -10.95 -27.55 -1.62
C HIS A 163 -9.66 -27.43 -0.81
N VAL A 164 -9.64 -28.04 0.37
CA VAL A 164 -8.46 -28.13 1.23
C VAL A 164 -8.24 -29.59 1.59
N VAL A 165 -7.13 -30.17 1.14
CA VAL A 165 -6.89 -31.62 1.28
C VAL A 165 -5.49 -31.86 1.82
N SER A 166 -5.39 -32.61 2.92
CA SER A 166 -4.10 -33.10 3.42
C SER A 166 -3.68 -34.35 2.64
N SER A 167 -2.41 -34.45 2.29
CA SER A 167 -1.82 -35.67 1.72
C SER A 167 -1.18 -36.59 2.76
N SER A 168 -1.31 -36.27 4.06
CA SER A 168 -0.64 -36.97 5.16
C SER A 168 -1.63 -37.29 6.28
N VAL A 169 -1.53 -38.50 6.84
CA VAL A 169 -2.28 -38.90 8.04
C VAL A 169 -1.83 -38.15 9.29
N GLN A 170 -0.68 -37.48 9.25
CA GLN A 170 -0.14 -36.71 10.39
C GLN A 170 -0.73 -35.30 10.48
N LEU A 171 -1.37 -34.84 9.41
CA LEU A 171 -2.02 -33.52 9.34
C LEU A 171 -3.50 -33.70 9.06
N GLU A 172 -4.32 -33.37 10.05
CA GLU A 172 -5.77 -33.34 9.94
C GLU A 172 -6.22 -31.94 9.50
N VAL A 173 -7.13 -31.90 8.53
CA VAL A 173 -7.85 -30.67 8.16
C VAL A 173 -9.20 -30.70 8.87
N SER A 174 -9.50 -29.66 9.64
CA SER A 174 -10.75 -29.51 10.38
C SER A 174 -11.56 -28.29 9.88
N GLY A 175 -12.87 -28.28 10.14
CA GLY A 175 -13.79 -27.20 9.75
C GLY A 175 -14.59 -27.51 8.47
N THR A 176 -15.11 -26.49 7.80
CA THR A 176 -15.78 -26.64 6.51
C THR A 176 -14.73 -26.93 5.45
N VAL A 177 -14.47 -28.21 5.20
CA VAL A 177 -13.48 -28.70 4.24
C VAL A 177 -14.19 -29.01 2.93
N GLY A 178 -14.07 -28.13 1.93
CA GLY A 178 -14.84 -28.29 0.70
C GLY A 178 -16.18 -27.56 0.75
N GLY A 179 -16.53 -26.90 -0.35
CA GLY A 179 -17.86 -26.32 -0.52
C GLY A 179 -17.92 -25.32 -1.65
N GLU A 180 -19.14 -25.11 -2.14
CA GLU A 180 -19.48 -24.01 -3.03
C GLU A 180 -19.85 -22.79 -2.20
N LEU A 181 -19.11 -21.71 -2.38
CA LEU A 181 -19.49 -20.40 -1.89
C LEU A 181 -20.24 -19.65 -2.99
N PRO A 182 -21.18 -18.77 -2.62
CA PRO A 182 -21.91 -17.97 -3.60
C PRO A 182 -20.95 -17.14 -4.45
N PRO A 183 -21.30 -16.85 -5.71
CA PRO A 183 -20.50 -15.98 -6.57
C PRO A 183 -20.30 -14.60 -5.90
N PRO A 184 -19.05 -14.14 -5.69
CA PRO A 184 -18.80 -12.81 -5.16
C PRO A 184 -19.20 -11.74 -6.18
N ALA A 185 -20.15 -10.87 -5.79
CA ALA A 185 -20.46 -9.66 -6.54
C ALA A 185 -19.26 -8.69 -6.60
N SER A 186 -19.31 -7.70 -7.48
CA SER A 186 -18.27 -6.66 -7.58
C SER A 186 -18.05 -5.97 -6.22
N GLY A 187 -16.82 -6.01 -5.74
CA GLY A 187 -16.42 -5.47 -4.44
C GLY A 187 -16.77 -6.36 -3.25
N GLU A 188 -17.36 -7.54 -3.45
CA GLU A 188 -17.69 -8.45 -2.36
C GLU A 188 -16.61 -9.49 -2.10
N VAL A 189 -16.59 -9.94 -0.86
CA VAL A 189 -15.67 -10.96 -0.35
C VAL A 189 -16.48 -12.18 0.07
N VAL A 190 -16.03 -13.35 -0.35
CA VAL A 190 -16.42 -14.62 0.26
C VAL A 190 -15.21 -15.22 0.95
N ALA A 191 -15.43 -15.87 2.09
CA ALA A 191 -14.35 -16.42 2.89
C ALA A 191 -14.69 -17.79 3.46
N MET A 192 -13.67 -18.65 3.58
CA MET A 192 -13.77 -19.96 4.20
C MET A 192 -12.68 -20.12 5.25
N LYS A 193 -13.07 -20.55 6.45
CA LYS A 193 -12.13 -20.84 7.55
C LYS A 193 -11.92 -22.34 7.67
N PHE A 194 -10.68 -22.74 7.91
CA PHE A 194 -10.32 -24.14 8.17
C PHE A 194 -9.23 -24.21 9.25
N GLY A 195 -9.16 -25.33 9.95
CA GLY A 195 -8.11 -25.64 10.91
C GLY A 195 -7.15 -26.68 10.35
N LEU A 196 -5.89 -26.61 10.75
CA LEU A 196 -4.90 -27.66 10.53
C LEU A 196 -4.40 -28.14 11.87
N ARG A 197 -4.36 -29.45 12.06
CA ARG A 197 -3.92 -30.09 13.30
C ARG A 197 -2.83 -31.12 13.05
N ALA A 198 -1.74 -31.03 13.81
CA ALA A 198 -0.66 -32.01 13.83
C ALA A 198 -1.06 -33.23 14.68
N ALA A 199 -1.74 -34.21 14.08
CA ALA A 199 -2.33 -35.35 14.78
C ALA A 199 -1.29 -36.31 15.41
N GLY A 200 -0.10 -36.41 14.81
CA GLY A 200 0.99 -37.25 15.32
C GLY A 200 2.36 -36.77 14.85
N SER A 201 3.40 -37.09 15.63
CA SER A 201 4.79 -36.73 15.33
C SER A 201 5.38 -37.47 14.10
N GLY A 202 6.32 -36.82 13.41
CA GLY A 202 7.04 -37.37 12.27
C GLY A 202 7.48 -36.34 11.22
N PRO A 203 7.65 -36.72 9.94
CA PRO A 203 8.18 -35.84 8.89
C PRO A 203 7.22 -34.72 8.45
N GLY A 204 6.00 -34.63 9.01
CA GLY A 204 5.03 -33.60 8.64
C GLY A 204 4.27 -33.96 7.36
N GLY A 205 4.03 -32.97 6.50
CA GLY A 205 3.27 -33.20 5.28
C GLY A 205 2.83 -31.94 4.56
N GLU A 206 2.04 -32.16 3.51
CA GLU A 206 1.50 -31.12 2.64
C GLU A 206 -0.02 -31.06 2.74
N VAL A 207 -0.53 -29.83 2.72
CA VAL A 207 -1.96 -29.53 2.56
C VAL A 207 -2.13 -28.75 1.27
N ARG A 208 -2.95 -29.27 0.36
CA ARG A 208 -3.25 -28.64 -0.92
C ARG A 208 -4.51 -27.79 -0.78
N VAL A 209 -4.38 -26.51 -1.11
CA VAL A 209 -5.48 -25.56 -1.22
C VAL A 209 -5.74 -25.29 -2.70
N HIS A 210 -6.98 -25.47 -3.12
CA HIS A 210 -7.43 -25.18 -4.47
C HIS A 210 -8.71 -24.37 -4.43
N VAL A 211 -8.68 -23.18 -5.03
CA VAL A 211 -9.85 -22.33 -5.27
C VAL A 211 -10.15 -22.33 -6.77
N GLN A 212 -11.41 -22.55 -7.13
CA GLN A 212 -11.87 -22.63 -8.52
C GLN A 212 -13.09 -21.74 -8.76
N HIS A 213 -13.12 -21.13 -9.94
CA HIS A 213 -14.27 -20.39 -10.46
C HIS A 213 -14.26 -20.45 -12.00
N GLY A 214 -15.07 -21.33 -12.59
CA GLY A 214 -14.93 -21.64 -14.02
C GLY A 214 -13.50 -22.07 -14.34
N ASP A 215 -12.86 -21.43 -15.32
CA ASP A 215 -11.46 -21.72 -15.70
C ASP A 215 -10.42 -20.95 -14.84
N PHE A 216 -10.86 -20.17 -13.85
CA PHE A 216 -9.93 -19.60 -12.87
C PHE A 216 -9.54 -20.67 -11.86
N HIS A 217 -8.23 -20.91 -11.73
CA HIS A 217 -7.67 -21.80 -10.72
C HIS A 217 -6.59 -21.11 -9.92
N TYR A 218 -6.74 -21.12 -8.60
CA TYR A 218 -5.69 -20.78 -7.65
C TYR A 218 -5.30 -22.03 -6.88
N ARG A 219 -4.00 -22.37 -6.89
CA ARG A 219 -3.47 -23.57 -6.23
C ARG A 219 -2.29 -23.21 -5.33
N ARG A 220 -2.30 -23.73 -4.10
CA ARG A 220 -1.22 -23.59 -3.12
C ARG A 220 -0.98 -24.88 -2.36
N ILE A 221 0.27 -25.07 -1.95
CA ILE A 221 0.69 -26.12 -1.03
C ILE A 221 1.09 -25.45 0.27
N LEU A 222 0.54 -25.91 1.40
CA LEU A 222 0.99 -25.53 2.74
C LEU A 222 1.82 -26.69 3.29
N ARG A 223 3.09 -26.44 3.57
CA ARG A 223 4.03 -27.48 4.01
C ARG A 223 4.35 -27.33 5.48
N VAL A 224 4.11 -28.39 6.24
CA VAL A 224 4.70 -28.58 7.58
C VAL A 224 5.94 -29.43 7.42
N ARG A 225 7.11 -28.88 7.76
CA ARG A 225 8.43 -29.50 7.57
C ARG A 225 8.65 -30.73 8.43
N SER A 226 8.16 -30.69 9.66
CA SER A 226 8.19 -31.79 10.62
C SER A 226 7.17 -31.56 11.74
N ILE A 227 6.71 -32.63 12.37
CA ILE A 227 5.92 -32.58 13.60
C ILE A 227 6.75 -33.15 14.74
N VAL A 228 7.07 -32.30 15.72
CA VAL A 228 8.00 -32.57 16.82
C VAL A 228 7.24 -33.20 18.00
N PRO A 229 7.68 -34.36 18.51
CA PRO A 229 7.10 -34.94 19.72
C PRO A 229 7.18 -33.96 20.90
N ARG A 230 6.13 -33.89 21.72
CA ARG A 230 6.08 -32.97 22.88
C ARG A 230 7.26 -33.12 23.85
N SER A 231 7.72 -34.36 24.05
CA SER A 231 8.89 -34.66 24.89
C SER A 231 10.22 -34.12 24.36
N GLN A 232 10.27 -33.73 23.08
CA GLN A 232 11.46 -33.20 22.41
C GLN A 232 11.36 -31.69 22.17
N ILE A 233 10.25 -31.06 22.57
CA ILE A 233 10.10 -29.61 22.47
C ILE A 233 11.03 -28.96 23.50
N ALA A 234 11.86 -28.07 23.00
CA ALA A 234 12.70 -27.19 23.80
C ALA A 234 12.63 -25.80 23.19
N VAL A 235 11.85 -24.90 23.80
CA VAL A 235 11.76 -23.51 23.30
C VAL A 235 13.06 -22.80 23.62
N ARG A 236 13.75 -22.31 22.58
CA ARG A 236 14.99 -21.54 22.71
C ARG A 236 14.72 -20.05 22.76
N LYS A 237 13.73 -19.59 22.00
CA LYS A 237 13.43 -18.17 21.85
C LYS A 237 12.02 -17.97 21.33
N ALA A 238 11.40 -16.87 21.75
CA ALA A 238 10.16 -16.38 21.16
C ALA A 238 10.28 -14.89 20.84
N LYS A 239 9.72 -14.44 19.71
CA LYS A 239 9.80 -13.05 19.24
C LYS A 239 8.58 -12.63 18.45
N ILE A 240 8.21 -11.37 18.58
CA ILE A 240 7.30 -10.67 17.67
C ILE A 240 8.13 -9.65 16.88
N ARG A 241 8.23 -9.82 15.56
CA ARG A 241 9.06 -8.98 14.69
C ARG A 241 8.48 -8.75 13.29
N ARG A 242 7.27 -9.26 13.04
CA ARG A 242 6.56 -9.16 11.75
C ARG A 242 5.33 -8.30 11.90
N TRP A 243 4.83 -7.83 10.77
CA TRP A 243 3.56 -7.13 10.71
C TRP A 243 2.39 -8.07 11.05
N LYS A 244 1.24 -7.48 11.40
CA LYS A 244 0.04 -8.21 11.81
C LYS A 244 -0.29 -9.37 10.87
N GLY A 245 -0.69 -10.51 11.42
CA GLY A 245 -1.00 -11.72 10.65
C GLY A 245 0.22 -12.43 10.07
N GLY A 246 1.45 -12.08 10.49
CA GLY A 246 2.68 -12.72 10.02
C GLY A 246 3.27 -12.14 8.74
N ALA A 247 2.72 -11.02 8.26
CA ALA A 247 3.13 -10.38 7.02
C ALA A 247 4.56 -9.82 7.12
N ARG A 248 5.33 -9.95 6.03
CA ARG A 248 6.73 -9.50 5.95
C ARG A 248 6.89 -8.04 5.54
N GLY A 249 5.86 -7.39 5.02
CA GLY A 249 5.87 -5.94 4.76
C GLY A 249 4.54 -5.30 5.12
N ALA A 250 4.48 -3.97 4.99
CA ALA A 250 3.24 -3.22 5.09
C ALA A 250 3.02 -2.32 3.87
N PHE A 251 1.76 -1.99 3.61
CA PHE A 251 1.36 -1.13 2.51
C PHE A 251 0.25 -0.18 2.92
N VAL A 252 0.37 1.08 2.50
CA VAL A 252 -0.63 2.14 2.70
C VAL A 252 -0.92 2.78 1.34
N TRP A 253 -2.20 2.94 1.01
CA TRP A 253 -2.61 3.81 -0.10
C TRP A 253 -3.12 5.14 0.44
N ARG A 254 -2.38 6.20 0.11
CA ARG A 254 -2.68 7.59 0.42
C ARG A 254 -3.12 8.34 -0.83
N GLY A 255 -4.00 9.32 -0.65
CA GLY A 255 -4.14 10.43 -1.58
C GLY A 255 -4.48 11.72 -0.85
N ASP A 256 -4.24 12.84 -1.53
CA ASP A 256 -4.28 14.17 -0.93
C ASP A 256 -5.40 15.00 -1.60
N GLN A 257 -6.10 15.78 -0.77
CA GLN A 257 -7.12 16.75 -1.16
C GLN A 257 -6.68 18.12 -0.67
N ASP A 258 -6.24 18.93 -1.62
CA ASP A 258 -5.57 20.20 -1.37
C ASP A 258 -6.58 21.34 -1.15
N LEU A 259 -7.72 21.27 -1.82
CA LEU A 259 -8.83 22.22 -1.71
C LEU A 259 -10.14 21.63 -2.25
N TYR A 260 -11.27 22.35 -2.16
CA TYR A 260 -12.48 22.02 -2.91
C TYR A 260 -12.41 22.63 -4.31
N ASP A 261 -12.39 21.79 -5.35
CA ASP A 261 -12.40 22.26 -6.75
C ASP A 261 -12.97 21.18 -7.68
N PRO A 262 -14.22 21.35 -8.17
CA PRO A 262 -14.83 20.37 -9.06
C PRO A 262 -14.13 20.29 -10.42
N ALA A 263 -13.47 21.36 -10.90
CA ALA A 263 -12.79 21.36 -12.19
C ALA A 263 -11.55 20.46 -12.20
N THR A 264 -10.93 20.25 -11.02
CA THR A 264 -9.82 19.32 -10.85
C THR A 264 -10.23 17.98 -10.26
N PHE A 265 -11.54 17.71 -10.09
CA PHE A 265 -12.11 16.53 -9.42
C PHE A 265 -11.81 16.44 -7.92
N GLN A 266 -11.45 17.54 -7.29
CA GLN A 266 -11.34 17.67 -5.84
C GLN A 266 -12.72 17.99 -5.24
N SER A 267 -13.68 17.09 -5.42
CA SER A 267 -15.08 17.27 -5.04
C SER A 267 -15.71 15.96 -4.55
N ALA A 268 -16.96 16.00 -4.12
CA ALA A 268 -17.71 14.79 -3.77
C ALA A 268 -17.77 13.79 -4.94
N GLU A 269 -17.98 14.26 -6.17
CA GLU A 269 -18.03 13.40 -7.37
C GLU A 269 -16.69 12.71 -7.61
N GLY A 270 -15.59 13.46 -7.59
CA GLY A 270 -14.25 12.90 -7.79
C GLY A 270 -13.87 11.89 -6.70
N LEU A 271 -14.19 12.19 -5.44
CA LEU A 271 -13.94 11.25 -4.35
C LEU A 271 -14.80 9.99 -4.42
N ARG A 272 -16.07 10.07 -4.85
CA ARG A 272 -16.89 8.86 -5.07
C ARG A 272 -16.27 7.93 -6.11
N TYR A 273 -15.61 8.45 -7.14
CA TYR A 273 -14.92 7.62 -8.12
C TYR A 273 -13.75 6.85 -7.49
N VAL A 274 -12.88 7.53 -6.74
CA VAL A 274 -11.69 6.88 -6.15
C VAL A 274 -12.04 5.99 -4.96
N LEU A 275 -12.93 6.45 -4.08
CA LEU A 275 -13.43 5.62 -2.98
C LEU A 275 -14.28 4.47 -3.50
N GLY A 276 -14.90 4.59 -4.68
CA GLY A 276 -15.52 3.48 -5.39
C GLY A 276 -14.51 2.41 -5.82
N LEU A 277 -13.32 2.80 -6.30
CA LEU A 277 -12.23 1.86 -6.56
C LEU A 277 -11.72 1.22 -5.25
N ALA A 278 -11.53 2.02 -4.19
CA ALA A 278 -11.14 1.51 -2.88
C ALA A 278 -12.14 0.48 -2.35
N ARG A 279 -13.45 0.77 -2.47
CA ARG A 279 -14.54 -0.15 -2.12
C ARG A 279 -14.48 -1.45 -2.93
N ARG A 280 -14.29 -1.38 -4.25
CA ARG A 280 -14.14 -2.56 -5.12
C ARG A 280 -12.98 -3.45 -4.68
N PHE A 281 -11.87 -2.87 -4.24
CA PHE A 281 -10.72 -3.62 -3.75
C PHE A 281 -10.80 -3.97 -2.26
N ARG A 282 -11.84 -3.51 -1.56
CA ARG A 282 -11.92 -3.48 -0.08
C ARG A 282 -10.65 -2.89 0.54
N MET A 283 -10.03 -1.94 -0.15
CA MET A 283 -8.72 -1.38 0.15
C MET A 283 -8.86 -0.25 1.18
N PRO A 284 -8.14 -0.30 2.32
CA PRO A 284 -8.00 0.84 3.21
C PRO A 284 -7.38 2.02 2.47
N ASN A 285 -7.95 3.21 2.66
CA ASN A 285 -7.49 4.43 2.01
C ASN A 285 -7.31 5.54 3.06
N SER A 286 -6.22 6.30 2.93
CA SER A 286 -5.96 7.48 3.76
C SER A 286 -6.05 8.74 2.90
N LEU A 287 -7.03 9.59 3.20
CA LEU A 287 -7.26 10.88 2.55
C LEU A 287 -6.69 12.01 3.41
N MET A 288 -5.61 12.63 2.98
CA MET A 288 -5.03 13.80 3.66
C MET A 288 -5.77 15.05 3.20
N LEU A 289 -6.51 15.71 4.09
CA LEU A 289 -7.41 16.80 3.72
C LEU A 289 -6.93 18.15 4.26
N SER A 290 -6.72 19.11 3.36
CA SER A 290 -6.46 20.50 3.76
C SER A 290 -7.77 21.20 4.06
N ALA A 291 -7.89 21.73 5.28
CA ALA A 291 -9.19 22.09 5.82
C ALA A 291 -9.74 23.43 5.28
N ARG A 292 -8.90 24.46 5.11
CA ARG A 292 -9.36 25.83 4.85
C ARG A 292 -10.20 25.95 3.58
N LEU A 293 -9.61 25.60 2.43
CA LEU A 293 -10.29 25.73 1.14
C LEU A 293 -11.18 24.55 0.78
N SER A 294 -11.27 23.53 1.66
CA SER A 294 -12.13 22.36 1.43
C SER A 294 -13.41 22.40 2.26
N LEU A 295 -13.35 22.97 3.47
CA LEU A 295 -14.42 22.85 4.48
C LEU A 295 -14.91 24.19 5.04
N VAL A 296 -14.27 25.31 4.68
CA VAL A 296 -14.68 26.66 5.14
C VAL A 296 -15.16 27.46 3.93
N PRO A 297 -16.48 27.51 3.66
CA PRO A 297 -17.04 28.18 2.49
C PRO A 297 -16.62 29.65 2.37
N GLU A 298 -16.54 30.37 3.49
CA GLU A 298 -16.23 31.80 3.52
C GLU A 298 -14.78 32.06 3.06
N GLU A 299 -13.84 31.23 3.51
CA GLU A 299 -12.43 31.27 3.08
C GLU A 299 -12.28 30.92 1.60
N HIS A 300 -13.04 29.93 1.14
CA HIS A 300 -13.05 29.53 -0.26
C HIS A 300 -13.65 30.61 -1.17
N GLU A 301 -14.73 31.27 -0.75
CA GLU A 301 -15.34 32.39 -1.46
C GLU A 301 -14.39 33.59 -1.55
N ALA A 302 -13.75 33.97 -0.44
CA ALA A 302 -12.78 35.05 -0.42
C ALA A 302 -11.60 34.78 -1.37
N PHE A 303 -11.09 33.54 -1.35
CA PHE A 303 -10.06 33.08 -2.26
C PHE A 303 -10.50 33.15 -3.74
N CYS A 304 -11.68 32.62 -4.05
CA CYS A 304 -12.26 32.66 -5.40
C CYS A 304 -12.44 34.08 -5.91
N LYS A 305 -13.01 34.97 -5.09
CA LYS A 305 -13.18 36.40 -5.40
C LYS A 305 -11.86 37.10 -5.65
N ARG A 306 -10.82 36.79 -4.87
CA ARG A 306 -9.48 37.39 -5.00
C ARG A 306 -8.83 37.09 -6.35
N PHE A 307 -8.95 35.84 -6.81
CA PHE A 307 -8.29 35.36 -8.03
C PHE A 307 -9.21 35.34 -9.26
N GLY A 308 -10.49 35.73 -9.11
CA GLY A 308 -11.46 35.77 -10.20
C GLY A 308 -11.91 34.38 -10.67
N TRP A 309 -11.96 33.41 -9.76
CA TRP A 309 -12.37 32.03 -10.05
C TRP A 309 -13.80 31.76 -9.56
N ASP A 310 -14.53 30.91 -10.27
CA ASP A 310 -15.75 30.26 -9.77
C ASP A 310 -15.48 28.77 -9.60
N ARG A 311 -15.06 28.38 -8.39
CA ARG A 311 -14.85 26.97 -8.00
C ARG A 311 -16.06 26.37 -7.29
N LYS A 312 -17.26 26.95 -7.49
CA LYS A 312 -18.52 26.45 -6.91
C LYS A 312 -18.51 26.34 -5.38
N THR A 313 -18.17 27.44 -4.70
CA THR A 313 -18.20 27.54 -3.22
C THR A 313 -19.52 27.02 -2.62
N GLY A 314 -20.66 27.29 -3.28
CA GLY A 314 -21.99 26.86 -2.84
C GLY A 314 -22.17 25.35 -2.70
N ASP A 315 -21.29 24.54 -3.29
CA ASP A 315 -21.34 23.08 -3.23
C ASP A 315 -20.57 22.49 -2.04
N ILE A 316 -19.74 23.28 -1.34
CA ILE A 316 -18.97 22.84 -0.16
C ILE A 316 -19.87 22.26 0.94
N PRO A 317 -21.03 22.83 1.30
CA PRO A 317 -21.95 22.22 2.26
C PRO A 317 -22.40 20.81 1.86
N ALA A 318 -22.63 20.55 0.57
CA ALA A 318 -22.96 19.22 0.08
C ALA A 318 -21.75 18.27 0.15
N PHE A 319 -20.54 18.77 -0.08
CA PHE A 319 -19.31 18.02 0.11
C PHE A 319 -19.07 17.61 1.57
N ILE A 320 -19.27 18.53 2.51
CA ILE A 320 -19.23 18.25 3.97
C ILE A 320 -20.25 17.18 4.33
N ARG A 321 -21.49 17.30 3.83
CA ARG A 321 -22.55 16.30 4.06
C ARG A 321 -22.14 14.92 3.53
N PHE A 322 -21.59 14.84 2.32
CA PHE A 322 -21.04 13.61 1.76
C PHE A 322 -20.01 12.95 2.69
N LEU A 323 -19.01 13.70 3.16
CA LEU A 323 -17.99 13.17 4.07
C LEU A 323 -18.60 12.71 5.40
N ARG A 324 -19.60 13.43 5.93
CA ARG A 324 -20.28 13.05 7.19
C ARG A 324 -21.10 11.78 7.05
N GLU A 325 -21.90 11.68 6.01
CA GLU A 325 -22.99 10.71 5.89
C GLU A 325 -22.55 9.46 5.12
N GLU A 326 -21.86 9.62 4.00
CA GLU A 326 -21.53 8.50 3.08
C GLU A 326 -20.15 7.86 3.35
N VAL A 327 -19.27 8.53 4.10
CA VAL A 327 -17.91 8.04 4.38
C VAL A 327 -17.77 7.57 5.83
N ASP A 328 -17.29 6.35 5.99
CA ASP A 328 -16.76 5.81 7.24
C ASP A 328 -15.35 6.35 7.47
N LYS A 329 -15.21 7.11 8.55
CA LYS A 329 -14.03 7.91 8.87
C LYS A 329 -13.18 7.29 9.97
N THR A 330 -13.37 5.98 10.22
CA THR A 330 -12.57 5.21 11.16
C THR A 330 -11.09 5.34 10.80
N LEU A 331 -10.26 5.72 11.77
CA LEU A 331 -8.84 6.01 11.53
C LEU A 331 -8.03 4.76 11.21
N GLU A 332 -8.28 3.66 11.94
CA GLU A 332 -7.59 2.39 11.76
C GLU A 332 -8.48 1.44 10.94
N GLN A 333 -8.16 1.30 9.65
CA GLN A 333 -8.81 0.32 8.78
C GLN A 333 -7.75 -0.60 8.20
N GLU A 334 -8.09 -1.86 8.05
CA GLU A 334 -7.21 -2.91 7.53
C GLU A 334 -7.94 -3.68 6.43
N TRP A 335 -7.19 -4.25 5.48
CA TRP A 335 -7.79 -5.02 4.41
C TRP A 335 -8.34 -6.37 4.93
N PRO A 336 -9.49 -6.86 4.44
CA PRO A 336 -10.49 -6.12 3.68
C PRO A 336 -11.26 -5.17 4.59
N VAL A 337 -11.53 -3.97 4.08
CA VAL A 337 -12.35 -2.98 4.80
C VAL A 337 -13.81 -3.44 4.87
N ALA A 338 -14.31 -3.63 6.08
CA ALA A 338 -15.72 -3.85 6.36
C ALA A 338 -16.35 -2.54 6.84
N THR A 339 -17.35 -2.05 6.12
CA THR A 339 -18.12 -0.87 6.52
C THR A 339 -19.57 -1.02 6.09
N ALA A 340 -20.49 -0.45 6.86
CA ALA A 340 -21.90 -0.34 6.50
C ALA A 340 -22.18 0.87 5.58
N LYS A 341 -21.22 1.80 5.47
CA LYS A 341 -21.35 2.98 4.62
C LYS A 341 -20.94 2.67 3.19
N PRO A 342 -21.39 3.47 2.20
CA PRO A 342 -20.98 3.30 0.81
C PRO A 342 -19.47 3.40 0.61
N TYR A 343 -18.77 4.23 1.40
CA TYR A 343 -17.35 4.47 1.28
C TYR A 343 -16.65 4.45 2.63
N ALA A 344 -15.35 4.21 2.63
CA ALA A 344 -14.50 4.27 3.81
C ALA A 344 -13.16 4.91 3.47
N ALA A 345 -12.69 5.81 4.34
CA ALA A 345 -11.36 6.39 4.29
C ALA A 345 -10.98 6.93 5.67
N GLU A 346 -9.73 6.75 6.07
CA GLU A 346 -9.16 7.58 7.12
C GLU A 346 -9.05 9.01 6.61
N ILE A 347 -9.51 10.00 7.40
CA ILE A 347 -9.28 11.41 7.10
C ILE A 347 -8.11 11.91 7.96
N GLY A 348 -6.99 12.24 7.31
CA GLY A 348 -5.78 12.78 7.92
C GLY A 348 -5.67 14.30 7.79
N ASN A 349 -4.77 14.89 8.57
CA ASN A 349 -4.48 16.31 8.55
C ASN A 349 -3.50 16.65 7.41
N HIS A 350 -3.88 17.60 6.56
CA HIS A 350 -3.00 18.16 5.53
C HIS A 350 -2.85 19.68 5.69
N PHE A 351 -2.73 20.12 6.94
CA PHE A 351 -2.81 21.49 7.40
C PHE A 351 -4.14 22.22 7.16
N TYR A 352 -4.31 23.34 7.87
CA TYR A 352 -5.33 24.32 7.53
C TYR A 352 -4.94 25.08 6.26
N LEU A 353 -3.72 25.63 6.22
CA LEU A 353 -3.11 26.22 5.02
C LEU A 353 -2.27 25.18 4.28
N HIS A 354 -2.64 24.89 3.03
CA HIS A 354 -1.89 23.99 2.17
C HIS A 354 -0.65 24.67 1.59
N TYR A 355 0.47 24.62 2.32
CA TYR A 355 1.72 25.26 1.91
C TYR A 355 2.25 24.80 0.54
N GLY A 356 3.01 25.70 -0.10
CA GLY A 356 3.75 25.40 -1.33
C GLY A 356 2.92 25.34 -2.60
N THR A 357 1.61 25.60 -2.54
CA THR A 357 0.73 25.72 -3.71
C THR A 357 -0.06 27.03 -3.68
N HIS A 358 -0.83 27.28 -4.73
CA HIS A 358 -1.77 28.39 -4.76
C HIS A 358 -2.82 28.33 -3.63
N ALA A 359 -3.11 27.15 -3.09
CA ALA A 359 -4.06 26.97 -1.97
C ALA A 359 -3.54 27.55 -0.64
N ALA A 360 -2.24 27.87 -0.55
CA ALA A 360 -1.66 28.57 0.59
C ALA A 360 -2.05 30.06 0.67
N ALA A 361 -2.47 30.68 -0.44
CA ALA A 361 -2.70 32.12 -0.50
C ALA A 361 -3.90 32.54 0.37
N ALA A 362 -3.66 33.44 1.31
CA ALA A 362 -4.65 33.92 2.28
C ALA A 362 -4.34 35.37 2.66
N GLU A 363 -5.30 36.06 3.27
CA GLU A 363 -5.12 37.46 3.68
C GLU A 363 -3.87 37.67 4.55
N GLY A 364 -3.64 36.79 5.53
CA GLY A 364 -2.50 36.87 6.46
C GLY A 364 -1.11 36.80 5.80
N ASN A 365 -1.00 36.30 4.56
CA ASN A 365 0.24 36.32 3.77
C ASN A 365 0.16 37.26 2.56
N GLY A 366 -0.76 38.22 2.57
CA GLY A 366 -0.95 39.17 1.47
C GLY A 366 -1.41 38.51 0.17
N TRP A 367 -2.11 37.37 0.26
CA TRP A 367 -2.52 36.54 -0.88
C TRP A 367 -1.35 36.00 -1.70
N LYS A 368 -0.21 35.74 -1.06
CA LYS A 368 0.97 35.18 -1.73
C LYS A 368 0.70 33.73 -2.15
N SER A 369 0.64 33.52 -3.46
CA SER A 369 0.61 32.17 -4.05
C SER A 369 1.88 31.40 -3.68
N HIS A 370 1.74 30.09 -3.40
CA HIS A 370 2.86 29.21 -2.99
C HIS A 370 3.57 29.69 -1.72
N ALA A 371 2.85 30.37 -0.82
CA ALA A 371 3.33 30.68 0.51
C ALA A 371 3.80 29.40 1.22
N GLY A 372 4.98 29.48 1.85
CA GLY A 372 5.53 28.45 2.72
C GLY A 372 5.52 28.91 4.18
N ILE A 373 6.26 28.17 5.00
CA ILE A 373 6.46 28.49 6.41
C ILE A 373 7.08 29.90 6.55
N GLY A 374 6.56 30.71 7.47
CA GLY A 374 7.03 32.07 7.75
C GLY A 374 6.52 33.14 6.78
N ALA A 375 5.64 32.81 5.85
CA ALA A 375 5.20 33.73 4.80
C ALA A 375 4.08 34.70 5.20
N GLY A 376 3.47 34.55 6.39
CA GLY A 376 2.36 35.40 6.81
C GLY A 376 2.07 35.37 8.30
N HIS A 377 1.11 36.20 8.72
CA HIS A 377 0.61 36.32 10.08
C HIS A 377 -0.90 36.08 10.10
N HIS A 378 -1.35 35.10 10.90
CA HIS A 378 -2.75 34.71 10.96
C HIS A 378 -3.31 34.90 12.37
N SER A 379 -4.57 35.32 12.46
CA SER A 379 -5.23 35.63 13.75
C SER A 379 -5.37 34.45 14.71
N TRP A 380 -5.28 33.22 14.19
CA TRP A 380 -5.35 31.98 14.96
C TRP A 380 -3.97 31.45 15.39
N PHE A 381 -2.88 32.17 15.10
CA PHE A 381 -1.58 31.88 15.70
C PHE A 381 -1.57 32.17 17.19
N SER A 382 -0.95 31.28 17.96
CA SER A 382 -0.87 31.38 19.43
C SER A 382 0.00 32.53 19.92
N ARG A 383 0.94 33.02 19.12
CA ARG A 383 1.74 34.21 19.42
C ARG A 383 2.21 34.93 18.15
N ASN A 384 2.80 36.12 18.31
CA ASN A 384 3.44 36.84 17.22
C ASN A 384 4.66 37.59 17.76
N PRO A 385 5.89 37.43 17.22
CA PRO A 385 6.27 36.58 16.09
C PRO A 385 6.24 35.07 16.38
N MET A 386 5.98 34.29 15.33
CA MET A 386 6.04 32.83 15.35
C MET A 386 7.44 32.36 14.94
N ASP A 387 7.91 31.28 15.56
CA ASP A 387 8.97 30.46 14.99
C ASP A 387 8.33 29.37 14.11
N SER A 388 9.16 28.65 13.35
CA SER A 388 8.68 27.60 12.44
C SER A 388 7.89 26.52 13.18
N PHE A 389 8.41 26.06 14.33
CA PHE A 389 7.75 25.06 15.16
C PHE A 389 6.31 25.45 15.53
N LEU A 390 6.10 26.63 16.11
CA LEU A 390 4.77 27.05 16.54
C LEU A 390 3.84 27.31 15.36
N GLU A 391 4.35 27.86 14.25
CA GLU A 391 3.54 28.11 13.05
C GLU A 391 2.96 26.81 12.52
N GLN A 392 3.82 25.81 12.33
CA GLN A 392 3.40 24.50 11.83
C GLN A 392 2.46 23.79 12.80
N ARG A 393 2.75 23.85 14.11
CA ARG A 393 1.89 23.26 15.16
C ARG A 393 0.50 23.87 15.11
N ASP A 394 0.42 25.20 15.10
CA ASP A 394 -0.87 25.91 15.14
C ASP A 394 -1.65 25.72 13.85
N ASN A 395 -0.98 25.62 12.70
CA ASN A 395 -1.61 25.31 11.43
C ASN A 395 -2.22 23.89 11.45
N ALA A 396 -1.51 22.89 12.00
CA ALA A 396 -2.04 21.56 12.22
C ALA A 396 -3.21 21.56 13.22
N VAL A 397 -3.07 22.22 14.37
CA VAL A 397 -4.13 22.32 15.39
C VAL A 397 -5.40 22.95 14.80
N LYS A 398 -5.25 24.06 14.06
CA LYS A 398 -6.38 24.72 13.39
C LYS A 398 -7.03 23.80 12.36
N GLY A 399 -6.23 23.06 11.58
CA GLY A 399 -6.73 22.09 10.61
C GLY A 399 -7.52 20.97 11.29
N SER A 400 -6.98 20.38 12.36
CA SER A 400 -7.65 19.35 13.17
C SER A 400 -8.95 19.85 13.80
N GLN A 401 -8.97 21.10 14.28
CA GLN A 401 -10.18 21.71 14.83
C GLN A 401 -11.28 21.83 13.76
N VAL A 402 -10.95 22.32 12.57
CA VAL A 402 -11.93 22.47 11.47
C VAL A 402 -12.42 21.10 10.98
N LEU A 403 -11.54 20.09 10.89
CA LEU A 403 -11.95 18.71 10.58
C LEU A 403 -12.93 18.17 11.62
N LYS A 404 -12.67 18.41 12.90
CA LYS A 404 -13.55 17.99 13.99
C LYS A 404 -14.92 18.68 13.90
N ASP A 405 -14.93 19.99 13.71
CA ASP A 405 -16.16 20.78 13.70
C ASP A 405 -17.02 20.49 12.46
N ALA A 406 -16.39 20.41 11.28
CA ALA A 406 -17.12 20.24 10.02
C ALA A 406 -17.57 18.79 9.79
N ILE A 407 -16.73 17.80 10.10
CA ILE A 407 -16.98 16.39 9.74
C ILE A 407 -16.84 15.40 10.90
N GLY A 408 -16.60 15.85 12.13
CA GLY A 408 -16.56 15.00 13.32
C GLY A 408 -15.30 14.14 13.47
N VAL A 409 -14.19 14.50 12.80
CA VAL A 409 -12.94 13.72 12.84
C VAL A 409 -11.86 14.46 13.61
N VAL A 410 -11.24 13.77 14.56
CA VAL A 410 -9.94 14.16 15.11
C VAL A 410 -8.87 13.33 14.42
N PRO A 411 -8.05 13.92 13.53
CA PRO A 411 -7.06 13.16 12.76
C PRO A 411 -5.92 12.69 13.67
N ALA A 412 -5.41 11.49 13.41
CA ALA A 412 -4.17 10.99 14.01
C ALA A 412 -3.00 10.94 13.01
N SER A 413 -3.30 11.03 11.71
CA SER A 413 -2.33 11.01 10.63
C SER A 413 -2.09 12.40 10.03
N PHE A 414 -0.90 12.58 9.48
CA PHE A 414 -0.48 13.81 8.82
C PHE A 414 0.37 13.54 7.58
N THR A 415 0.33 14.48 6.65
CA THR A 415 1.29 14.56 5.54
C THR A 415 1.60 16.02 5.26
N ILE A 416 2.86 16.33 4.94
CA ILE A 416 3.24 17.69 4.59
C ILE A 416 2.74 18.07 3.18
N PRO A 417 2.09 19.23 3.02
CA PRO A 417 1.82 19.81 1.70
C PRO A 417 3.09 20.09 0.91
N SER A 418 3.14 19.63 -0.34
CA SER A 418 4.17 19.97 -1.34
C SER A 418 5.63 19.74 -0.93
N ASP A 419 5.92 18.79 -0.02
CA ASP A 419 7.26 18.60 0.56
C ASP A 419 7.83 19.89 1.22
N VAL A 420 6.98 20.83 1.67
CA VAL A 420 7.41 22.08 2.34
C VAL A 420 7.58 21.82 3.84
N PHE A 421 8.63 21.08 4.19
CA PHE A 421 8.98 20.76 5.58
C PHE A 421 10.35 21.37 5.94
N ASP A 422 10.63 21.45 7.23
CA ASP A 422 11.93 21.78 7.80
C ASP A 422 12.24 20.92 9.04
N GLY A 423 13.31 21.25 9.76
CA GLY A 423 13.75 20.49 10.94
C GLY A 423 12.76 20.48 12.11
N ASP A 424 11.73 21.34 12.10
CA ASP A 424 10.74 21.44 13.16
C ASP A 424 9.44 20.69 12.87
N THR A 425 9.19 20.35 11.61
CA THR A 425 7.91 19.79 11.13
C THR A 425 7.43 18.61 11.97
N ALA A 426 8.23 17.55 12.12
CA ALA A 426 7.80 16.36 12.85
C ALA A 426 7.46 16.65 14.33
N ARG A 427 8.28 17.46 15.01
CA ARG A 427 8.05 17.85 16.41
C ARG A 427 6.79 18.69 16.55
N ALA A 428 6.56 19.60 15.61
CA ALA A 428 5.36 20.42 15.57
C ALA A 428 4.10 19.56 15.38
N MET A 429 4.18 18.49 14.58
CA MET A 429 3.05 17.58 14.36
C MET A 429 2.74 16.77 15.60
N GLU A 430 3.77 16.25 16.28
CA GLU A 430 3.59 15.57 17.56
C GLU A 430 2.97 16.51 18.61
N ALA A 431 3.46 17.75 18.70
CA ALA A 431 2.91 18.75 19.61
C ALA A 431 1.47 19.17 19.26
N ALA A 432 1.04 19.00 18.00
CA ALA A 432 -0.33 19.19 17.55
C ALA A 432 -1.24 17.99 17.85
N GLY A 433 -0.72 16.92 18.45
CA GLY A 433 -1.47 15.71 18.81
C GLY A 433 -1.58 14.68 17.68
N LEU A 434 -0.84 14.85 16.59
CA LEU A 434 -0.76 13.85 15.52
C LEU A 434 0.19 12.73 15.94
N GLU A 435 -0.03 11.53 15.42
CA GLU A 435 0.69 10.31 15.85
C GLU A 435 1.52 9.69 14.73
N VAL A 436 1.10 9.83 13.48
CA VAL A 436 1.75 9.22 12.32
C VAL A 436 1.86 10.24 11.19
N GLY A 437 3.07 10.46 10.71
CA GLY A 437 3.39 11.30 9.57
C GLY A 437 3.77 10.51 8.33
N SER A 438 3.65 11.15 7.19
CA SER A 438 4.38 10.79 5.99
C SER A 438 5.03 12.06 5.42
N GLU A 439 6.31 11.93 5.07
CA GLU A 439 7.13 12.96 4.47
C GLU A 439 7.53 14.11 5.41
N THR A 440 7.66 13.85 6.71
CA THR A 440 7.95 14.90 7.71
C THR A 440 9.43 15.22 7.91
N ASP A 441 10.34 14.29 7.60
CA ASP A 441 11.79 14.48 7.80
C ASP A 441 12.69 13.77 6.76
N VAL A 442 12.11 13.04 5.79
CA VAL A 442 12.88 12.31 4.77
C VAL A 442 13.07 13.17 3.51
N PRO A 443 14.31 13.39 3.03
CA PRO A 443 14.55 14.18 1.83
C PRO A 443 14.15 13.43 0.55
N LYS A 444 13.79 14.19 -0.49
CA LYS A 444 13.27 13.65 -1.76
C LYS A 444 14.18 12.64 -2.46
N TRP A 445 15.50 12.81 -2.40
CA TRP A 445 16.45 11.91 -3.06
C TRP A 445 16.46 10.51 -2.42
N GLU A 446 16.24 10.43 -1.10
CA GLU A 446 16.11 9.13 -0.41
C GLU A 446 14.85 8.40 -0.88
N LYS A 447 13.72 9.10 -0.99
CA LYS A 447 12.43 8.57 -1.48
C LYS A 447 12.48 8.01 -2.92
N LEU A 448 13.55 8.31 -3.67
CA LEU A 448 13.78 7.81 -5.04
C LEU A 448 14.68 6.58 -5.07
N LEU A 449 15.65 6.47 -4.16
CA LEU A 449 16.74 5.49 -4.22
C LEU A 449 16.65 4.42 -3.14
N ARG A 450 15.97 4.71 -2.02
CA ARG A 450 15.95 3.87 -0.84
C ARG A 450 14.59 3.92 -0.15
N LEU A 451 14.01 2.74 0.06
CA LEU A 451 12.87 2.59 0.96
C LEU A 451 13.34 2.79 2.40
N ALA A 452 13.21 3.99 2.96
CA ALA A 452 13.56 4.28 4.34
C ALA A 452 12.69 3.46 5.32
N PRO A 453 13.25 2.98 6.44
CA PRO A 453 12.46 2.25 7.44
C PRO A 453 11.48 3.22 8.15
N PRO A 454 10.33 2.70 8.65
CA PRO A 454 9.57 3.42 9.65
C PRO A 454 10.46 3.77 10.85
N HIS A 455 10.32 4.97 11.38
CA HIS A 455 11.12 5.45 12.48
C HIS A 455 10.39 6.54 13.26
N HIS A 456 11.00 6.94 14.37
CA HIS A 456 10.61 8.16 15.06
C HIS A 456 11.53 9.29 14.62
N PRO A 457 11.01 10.39 14.07
CA PRO A 457 11.81 11.56 13.72
C PRO A 457 12.61 12.11 14.90
N ALA A 458 13.67 12.85 14.56
CA ALA A 458 14.53 13.48 15.56
C ALA A 458 13.72 14.44 16.46
N GLY A 459 13.87 14.28 17.77
CA GLY A 459 13.17 15.08 18.77
C GLY A 459 11.69 14.74 18.97
N CYS A 460 11.17 13.70 18.32
CA CYS A 460 9.87 13.13 18.64
C CYS A 460 9.98 11.96 19.63
N GLU A 461 8.99 11.78 20.50
CA GLU A 461 8.93 10.68 21.47
C GLU A 461 8.14 9.46 20.96
N ARG A 462 6.99 9.70 20.35
CA ARG A 462 6.02 8.68 19.93
C ARG A 462 5.55 8.85 18.49
N PHE A 463 5.68 10.03 17.88
CA PHE A 463 5.33 10.27 16.48
C PHE A 463 6.10 9.34 15.54
N VAL A 464 5.41 8.77 14.56
CA VAL A 464 5.98 7.81 13.60
C VAL A 464 6.04 8.42 12.22
N GLU A 465 7.20 8.40 11.58
CA GLU A 465 7.33 8.68 10.15
C GLU A 465 7.18 7.38 9.35
N LEU A 466 6.26 7.38 8.39
CA LEU A 466 6.13 6.38 7.33
C LEU A 466 6.53 7.00 5.99
N PRO A 467 7.78 6.76 5.53
CA PRO A 467 8.28 7.38 4.30
C PRO A 467 7.51 6.92 3.07
N ARG A 468 7.08 7.87 2.24
CA ARG A 468 6.53 7.62 0.91
C ARG A 468 7.63 7.36 -0.11
N MET A 469 7.37 6.49 -1.08
CA MET A 469 8.25 6.29 -2.24
C MET A 469 7.73 6.96 -3.51
N HIS A 470 8.67 7.26 -4.40
CA HIS A 470 8.38 7.61 -5.79
C HIS A 470 8.47 6.39 -6.73
N PRO A 471 7.75 6.40 -7.86
CA PRO A 471 6.89 7.49 -8.37
C PRO A 471 5.57 7.61 -7.59
N ARG A 472 4.95 8.79 -7.68
CA ARG A 472 3.55 9.02 -7.28
C ARG A 472 2.72 9.13 -8.55
N ASP A 473 1.40 8.97 -8.44
CA ASP A 473 0.46 9.25 -9.55
C ASP A 473 0.87 8.57 -10.86
N PRO A 474 0.86 7.22 -10.94
CA PRO A 474 1.41 6.52 -12.09
C PRO A 474 0.67 6.86 -13.39
N GLU A 475 1.44 7.19 -14.43
CA GLU A 475 1.00 7.64 -15.76
C GLU A 475 1.40 6.64 -16.85
N ASN A 476 2.27 5.68 -16.54
CA ASN A 476 2.73 4.65 -17.46
C ASN A 476 3.17 3.35 -16.76
N ALA A 477 3.36 2.28 -17.54
CA ALA A 477 3.77 0.96 -17.06
C ALA A 477 5.15 0.94 -16.40
N GLY A 478 6.05 1.86 -16.78
CA GLY A 478 7.38 1.97 -16.16
C GLY A 478 7.25 2.37 -14.68
N GLN A 479 6.41 3.37 -14.41
CA GLN A 479 6.14 3.83 -13.05
C GLN A 479 5.40 2.77 -12.21
N VAL A 480 4.43 2.07 -12.79
CA VAL A 480 3.78 0.92 -12.11
C VAL A 480 4.79 -0.18 -11.80
N ALA A 481 5.73 -0.47 -12.71
CA ALA A 481 6.77 -1.48 -12.46
C ALA A 481 7.75 -1.06 -11.35
N MET A 482 8.11 0.23 -11.25
CA MET A 482 8.87 0.77 -10.12
C MET A 482 8.13 0.57 -8.79
N LEU A 483 6.82 0.85 -8.77
CA LEU A 483 5.99 0.64 -7.58
C LEU A 483 5.92 -0.84 -7.18
N LYS A 484 5.75 -1.76 -8.15
CA LYS A 484 5.82 -3.22 -7.92
C LYS A 484 7.17 -3.64 -7.31
N TYR A 485 8.28 -3.04 -7.76
CA TYR A 485 9.58 -3.27 -7.14
C TYR A 485 9.62 -2.81 -5.69
N TRP A 486 9.10 -1.62 -5.39
CA TRP A 486 9.09 -1.10 -4.02
C TRP A 486 8.22 -1.94 -3.08
N VAL A 487 7.11 -2.50 -3.57
CA VAL A 487 6.31 -3.49 -2.82
C VAL A 487 7.16 -4.73 -2.50
N GLY A 488 7.86 -5.27 -3.50
CA GLY A 488 8.78 -6.39 -3.29
C GLY A 488 9.91 -6.05 -2.31
N ALA A 489 10.42 -4.81 -2.35
CA ALA A 489 11.43 -4.33 -1.43
C ALA A 489 10.91 -4.23 0.01
N ALA A 490 9.69 -3.70 0.20
CA ALA A 490 9.03 -3.62 1.50
C ALA A 490 8.93 -5.01 2.14
N ARG A 491 8.43 -6.00 1.39
CA ARG A 491 8.34 -7.41 1.82
C ARG A 491 9.70 -8.01 2.17
N ARG A 492 10.73 -7.78 1.34
CA ARG A 492 12.07 -8.34 1.59
C ARG A 492 12.77 -7.72 2.80
N THR A 493 12.41 -6.50 3.17
CA THR A 493 13.14 -5.71 4.17
C THR A 493 12.37 -5.51 5.48
N GLY A 494 11.13 -5.99 5.59
CA GLY A 494 10.34 -5.76 6.80
C GLY A 494 9.69 -4.38 6.87
N ARG A 495 9.70 -3.59 5.79
CA ARG A 495 9.35 -2.17 5.80
C ARG A 495 7.91 -1.91 5.35
N ALA A 496 7.45 -0.68 5.59
CA ALA A 496 6.18 -0.18 5.07
C ALA A 496 6.42 0.60 3.77
N LEU A 497 5.53 0.44 2.78
CA LEU A 497 5.46 1.30 1.60
C LEU A 497 4.23 2.19 1.71
N VAL A 498 4.42 3.50 1.72
CA VAL A 498 3.33 4.47 1.48
C VAL A 498 3.30 4.79 -0.01
N PHE A 499 2.19 4.50 -0.66
CA PHE A 499 1.90 4.82 -2.06
C PHE A 499 0.96 6.02 -2.13
N LEU A 500 1.34 7.03 -2.93
CA LEU A 500 0.52 8.21 -3.21
C LEU A 500 -0.05 8.13 -4.62
N ALA A 501 -1.37 8.19 -4.69
CA ALA A 501 -2.09 8.62 -5.88
C ALA A 501 -3.12 9.66 -5.43
N HIS A 502 -2.97 10.90 -5.88
CA HIS A 502 -3.95 11.95 -5.65
C HIS A 502 -5.27 11.50 -6.26
N HIS A 503 -6.31 11.46 -5.42
CA HIS A 503 -7.63 10.95 -5.84
C HIS A 503 -8.15 11.69 -7.07
N HIS A 504 -7.88 12.99 -7.14
CA HIS A 504 -8.35 13.85 -8.21
C HIS A 504 -7.60 13.63 -9.54
N LEU A 505 -6.28 13.32 -9.50
CA LEU A 505 -5.49 13.00 -10.69
C LEU A 505 -5.84 11.66 -11.33
N MET A 506 -6.49 10.76 -10.59
CA MET A 506 -7.00 9.50 -11.13
C MET A 506 -8.13 9.70 -12.16
N ARG A 507 -8.77 10.86 -12.15
CA ARG A 507 -9.88 11.22 -13.05
C ARG A 507 -9.49 12.31 -14.05
N TYR A 508 -8.66 13.27 -13.63
CA TYR A 508 -8.26 14.42 -14.47
C TYR A 508 -7.63 14.00 -15.81
N ARG A 509 -6.87 12.92 -15.83
CA ARG A 509 -6.21 12.39 -17.04
C ARG A 509 -7.00 11.29 -17.75
N GLY A 510 -8.31 11.23 -17.52
CA GLY A 510 -9.17 10.16 -18.02
C GLY A 510 -9.07 8.88 -17.17
N ASN A 511 -9.51 7.75 -17.74
CA ASN A 511 -9.58 6.47 -17.02
C ASN A 511 -8.23 5.73 -16.94
N GLU A 512 -7.21 6.16 -17.68
CA GLU A 512 -5.92 5.46 -17.76
C GLU A 512 -5.20 5.40 -16.41
N SER A 513 -5.12 6.53 -15.69
CA SER A 513 -4.49 6.61 -14.37
C SER A 513 -5.18 5.69 -13.36
N ALA A 514 -6.52 5.62 -13.40
CA ALA A 514 -7.28 4.71 -12.55
C ALA A 514 -7.00 3.24 -12.87
N ALA A 515 -6.88 2.89 -14.15
CA ALA A 515 -6.53 1.53 -14.59
C ALA A 515 -5.09 1.11 -14.20
N LEU A 516 -4.15 2.07 -14.21
CA LEU A 516 -2.78 1.86 -13.73
C LEU A 516 -2.75 1.63 -12.21
N VAL A 517 -3.49 2.43 -11.44
CA VAL A 517 -3.67 2.21 -10.00
C VAL A 517 -4.34 0.85 -9.74
N GLU A 518 -5.40 0.52 -10.45
CA GLU A 518 -6.08 -0.77 -10.36
C GLU A 518 -5.11 -1.95 -10.61
N THR A 519 -4.27 -1.83 -11.64
CA THR A 519 -3.21 -2.81 -11.95
C THR A 519 -2.22 -2.95 -10.80
N PHE A 520 -1.86 -1.85 -10.15
CA PHE A 520 -0.96 -1.85 -9.01
C PHE A 520 -1.61 -2.45 -7.74
N LEU A 521 -2.85 -2.08 -7.41
CA LEU A 521 -3.57 -2.63 -6.25
C LEU A 521 -3.80 -4.15 -6.40
N HIS A 522 -4.06 -4.61 -7.62
CA HIS A 522 -4.15 -6.04 -7.90
C HIS A 522 -2.81 -6.76 -7.63
N HIS A 523 -1.67 -6.14 -7.94
CA HIS A 523 -0.37 -6.69 -7.58
C HIS A 523 -0.16 -6.74 -6.07
N VAL A 524 -0.52 -5.67 -5.35
CA VAL A 524 -0.42 -5.58 -3.88
C VAL A 524 -1.19 -6.71 -3.19
N LEU A 525 -2.42 -7.00 -3.64
CA LEU A 525 -3.25 -8.01 -2.99
C LEU A 525 -3.03 -9.43 -3.52
N ALA A 526 -3.00 -9.61 -4.85
CA ALA A 526 -2.94 -10.95 -5.45
C ALA A 526 -1.51 -11.50 -5.51
N ASP A 527 -0.56 -10.72 -6.03
CA ASP A 527 0.78 -11.22 -6.33
C ASP A 527 1.67 -11.32 -5.08
N GLN A 528 1.32 -10.57 -4.02
CA GLN A 528 1.99 -10.68 -2.72
C GLN A 528 1.40 -11.76 -1.81
N GLN A 529 0.32 -12.44 -2.24
CA GLN A 529 -0.23 -13.63 -1.58
C GLN A 529 -0.54 -13.44 -0.08
N GLY A 530 -0.98 -12.23 0.32
CA GLY A 530 -1.23 -11.91 1.72
C GLY A 530 0.01 -11.74 2.59
N ASP A 531 1.20 -11.52 2.00
CA ASP A 531 2.46 -11.24 2.74
C ASP A 531 2.64 -9.74 3.09
N LEU A 532 1.59 -8.94 2.93
CA LEU A 532 1.55 -7.54 3.29
C LEU A 532 0.45 -7.27 4.32
N HIS A 533 0.80 -6.51 5.35
CA HIS A 533 -0.17 -5.87 6.21
C HIS A 533 -0.65 -4.58 5.51
N VAL A 534 -1.87 -4.63 4.99
CA VAL A 534 -2.48 -3.53 4.25
C VAL A 534 -3.41 -2.76 5.18
N GLY A 535 -3.14 -1.48 5.38
CA GLY A 535 -3.92 -0.64 6.30
C GLY A 535 -3.86 0.84 5.96
N THR A 536 -4.63 1.63 6.70
CA THR A 536 -4.52 3.09 6.70
C THR A 536 -3.18 3.53 7.31
N LEU A 537 -2.79 4.79 7.09
CA LEU A 537 -1.56 5.36 7.62
C LEU A 537 -1.52 5.22 9.15
N THR A 538 -2.63 5.54 9.85
CA THR A 538 -2.71 5.34 11.30
C THR A 538 -2.61 3.87 11.71
N ALA A 539 -3.28 2.93 11.03
CA ALA A 539 -3.22 1.51 11.37
C ALA A 539 -1.78 0.98 11.29
N VAL A 540 -1.10 1.24 10.17
CA VAL A 540 0.27 0.79 9.96
C VAL A 540 1.25 1.49 10.91
N GLY A 541 1.12 2.81 11.07
CA GLY A 541 2.04 3.59 11.91
C GLY A 541 1.92 3.24 13.39
N ARG A 542 0.69 3.13 13.90
CA ARG A 542 0.45 2.73 15.29
C ARG A 542 0.86 1.28 15.56
N TYR A 543 0.63 0.35 14.62
CA TYR A 543 1.13 -1.01 14.75
C TYR A 543 2.66 -1.02 14.85
N TRP A 544 3.34 -0.28 13.99
CA TRP A 544 4.79 -0.17 14.07
C TRP A 544 5.23 0.40 15.42
N ARG A 545 4.66 1.53 15.85
CA ARG A 545 4.98 2.17 17.14
C ARG A 545 4.86 1.22 18.33
N ASP A 546 3.74 0.51 18.40
CA ASP A 546 3.34 -0.19 19.62
C ASP A 546 3.79 -1.66 19.62
N VAL A 547 4.13 -2.24 18.46
CA VAL A 547 4.54 -3.65 18.35
C VAL A 547 5.99 -3.81 17.85
N LEU A 548 6.41 -3.02 16.85
CA LEU A 548 7.67 -3.26 16.13
C LEU A 548 8.79 -2.27 16.47
N SER A 549 8.45 -1.09 17.00
CA SER A 549 9.42 -0.05 17.30
C SER A 549 10.41 -0.55 18.34
N PRO A 550 11.72 -0.40 18.11
CA PRO A 550 12.72 -0.74 19.13
C PRO A 550 12.60 0.13 20.38
N ARG A 551 11.98 1.32 20.26
CA ARG A 551 11.92 2.32 21.32
C ARG A 551 10.60 2.30 22.10
N THR A 552 9.46 2.23 21.40
CA THR A 552 8.14 2.47 22.02
C THR A 552 7.24 1.24 22.12
N ARG A 553 7.69 0.06 21.63
CA ARG A 553 6.85 -1.14 21.66
C ARG A 553 6.39 -1.48 23.08
N CYS A 554 5.11 -1.78 23.22
CA CYS A 554 4.49 -2.20 24.47
C CYS A 554 4.24 -3.71 24.55
N VAL A 555 4.44 -4.43 23.43
CA VAL A 555 4.31 -5.89 23.37
C VAL A 555 5.68 -6.56 23.48
N LYS A 556 5.80 -7.55 24.36
CA LYS A 556 7.03 -8.34 24.57
C LYS A 556 6.69 -9.83 24.67
N ALA A 557 7.50 -10.66 24.02
CA ALA A 557 7.45 -12.11 24.14
C ALA A 557 8.68 -12.60 24.93
N THR A 558 8.46 -13.45 25.92
CA THR A 558 9.50 -14.09 26.73
C THR A 558 9.28 -15.60 26.75
N ALA A 559 10.37 -16.38 26.75
CA ALA A 559 10.31 -17.83 26.81
C ALA A 559 11.02 -18.33 28.08
N ALA A 560 10.39 -19.26 28.80
CA ALA A 560 10.94 -19.92 29.97
C ALA A 560 10.54 -21.41 29.96
N GLY A 561 11.52 -22.31 29.83
CA GLY A 561 11.25 -23.72 29.58
C GLY A 561 10.46 -23.90 28.26
N ASN A 562 9.34 -24.61 28.32
CA ASN A 562 8.42 -24.78 27.18
C ASN A 562 7.22 -23.81 27.21
N ARG A 563 7.29 -22.78 28.05
CA ARG A 563 6.27 -21.73 28.13
C ARG A 563 6.73 -20.47 27.43
N VAL A 564 5.83 -19.86 26.68
CA VAL A 564 6.00 -18.54 26.09
C VAL A 564 4.95 -17.61 26.65
N THR A 565 5.39 -16.49 27.23
CA THR A 565 4.51 -15.44 27.72
C THR A 565 4.55 -14.26 26.75
N VAL A 566 3.39 -13.78 26.32
CA VAL A 566 3.23 -12.54 25.55
C VAL A 566 2.57 -11.50 26.45
N ALA A 567 3.31 -10.46 26.80
CA ALA A 567 2.85 -9.35 27.62
C ALA A 567 2.56 -8.13 26.75
N ASN A 568 1.42 -7.49 26.98
CA ASN A 568 1.04 -6.23 26.36
C ASN A 568 0.79 -5.19 27.47
N ALA A 569 1.76 -4.29 27.65
CA ALA A 569 1.65 -3.18 28.60
C ALA A 569 0.92 -1.95 28.02
N GLY A 570 0.39 -2.06 26.80
CA GLY A 570 -0.30 -0.98 26.12
C GLY A 570 -1.81 -0.98 26.40
N PRO A 571 -2.46 0.19 26.21
CA PRO A 571 -3.89 0.36 26.49
C PRO A 571 -4.80 -0.27 25.42
N ARG A 572 -4.23 -0.84 24.35
CA ARG A 572 -4.99 -1.40 23.22
C ARG A 572 -4.75 -2.90 23.13
N ALA A 573 -5.81 -3.65 22.86
CA ALA A 573 -5.68 -5.06 22.53
C ALA A 573 -5.13 -5.21 21.11
N PHE A 574 -4.38 -6.29 20.88
CA PHE A 574 -3.83 -6.63 19.58
C PHE A 574 -4.27 -8.02 19.17
N ALA A 575 -4.87 -8.12 17.98
CA ALA A 575 -5.21 -9.40 17.38
C ALA A 575 -4.14 -9.85 16.37
N ALA A 576 -4.01 -11.17 16.22
CA ALA A 576 -3.14 -11.83 15.25
C ALA A 576 -1.68 -11.35 15.30
N LEU A 577 -1.12 -11.22 16.51
CA LEU A 577 0.30 -10.95 16.71
C LEU A 577 1.13 -12.16 16.25
N PRO A 578 2.12 -11.97 15.37
CA PRO A 578 2.94 -13.06 14.86
C PRO A 578 4.06 -13.42 15.84
N LEU A 579 3.82 -14.47 16.62
CA LEU A 579 4.78 -15.03 17.55
C LEU A 579 5.66 -16.07 16.84
N GLU A 580 6.88 -15.69 16.51
CA GLU A 580 7.90 -16.60 16.00
C GLU A 580 8.57 -17.33 17.17
N ILE A 581 8.62 -18.66 17.09
CA ILE A 581 9.17 -19.54 18.13
C ILE A 581 10.30 -20.36 17.52
N ASP A 582 11.51 -20.20 18.06
CA ASP A 582 12.67 -21.02 17.72
C ASP A 582 12.72 -22.20 18.70
N LEU A 583 12.69 -23.42 18.16
CA LEU A 583 12.75 -24.67 18.90
C LEU A 583 14.18 -25.26 18.83
N GLY A 584 14.46 -26.24 19.68
CA GLY A 584 15.70 -27.03 19.63
C GLY A 584 15.95 -27.65 18.24
N GLY A 585 17.24 -27.82 17.88
CA GLY A 585 17.62 -28.43 16.61
C GLY A 585 17.43 -27.53 15.37
N GLY A 586 17.32 -26.22 15.55
CA GLY A 586 17.16 -25.25 14.45
C GLY A 586 15.75 -25.17 13.86
N LYS A 587 14.78 -25.85 14.49
CA LYS A 587 13.37 -25.88 14.09
C LYS A 587 12.66 -24.57 14.42
N ARG A 588 11.68 -24.18 13.60
CA ARG A 588 11.01 -22.88 13.75
C ARG A 588 9.51 -22.99 13.48
N HIS A 589 8.74 -22.28 14.28
CA HIS A 589 7.28 -22.22 14.20
C HIS A 589 6.80 -20.77 14.24
N LEU A 590 5.65 -20.48 13.64
CA LEU A 590 4.97 -19.20 13.76
C LEU A 590 3.56 -19.47 14.31
N ARG A 591 3.13 -18.72 15.32
CA ARG A 591 1.77 -18.73 15.84
C ARG A 591 1.16 -17.33 15.74
N LEU A 592 -0.16 -17.24 15.54
CA LEU A 592 -0.91 -16.00 15.72
C LEU A 592 -1.57 -15.98 17.10
N VAL A 593 -1.39 -14.89 17.84
CA VAL A 593 -1.89 -14.75 19.22
C VAL A 593 -2.58 -13.40 19.42
N ASP A 594 -3.61 -13.36 20.25
CA ASP A 594 -4.42 -12.16 20.50
C ASP A 594 -4.12 -11.62 21.89
N ALA A 595 -3.28 -10.59 22.05
CA ALA A 595 -2.93 -10.06 23.36
C ALA A 595 -3.95 -9.01 23.86
N PRO A 596 -4.57 -9.20 25.05
CA PRO A 596 -5.46 -8.19 25.62
C PRO A 596 -4.71 -6.90 25.99
N ALA A 597 -5.42 -5.79 26.09
CA ALA A 597 -4.87 -4.55 26.62
C ALA A 597 -4.43 -4.74 28.09
N ASN A 598 -3.28 -4.18 28.46
CA ASN A 598 -2.73 -4.24 29.82
C ASN A 598 -2.74 -5.66 30.43
N GLY A 599 -2.37 -6.67 29.64
CA GLY A 599 -2.49 -8.08 30.04
C GLY A 599 -1.43 -8.99 29.46
N THR A 600 -1.51 -10.27 29.86
CA THR A 600 -0.55 -11.31 29.49
C THR A 600 -1.26 -12.55 28.99
N ILE A 601 -0.58 -13.29 28.11
CA ILE A 601 -1.00 -14.61 27.65
C ILE A 601 0.14 -15.58 27.85
N ASP A 602 -0.14 -16.70 28.48
CA ASP A 602 0.78 -17.81 28.61
C ASP A 602 0.41 -18.92 27.65
N LEU A 603 1.41 -19.39 26.90
CA LEU A 603 1.29 -20.44 25.91
C LEU A 603 2.21 -21.57 26.31
N GLU A 604 1.64 -22.76 26.45
CA GLU A 604 2.40 -24.00 26.52
C GLU A 604 2.62 -24.51 25.09
N ILE A 605 3.89 -24.71 24.72
CA ILE A 605 4.31 -25.10 23.37
C ILE A 605 4.38 -26.60 23.23
#